data_AF-A0A8B8ID50-F1
#
_entry.id   AF-A0A8B8ID50-F1
#
_cell.length_a   1.000
_cell.length_b   1.000
_cell.length_c   1.000
_cell.angle_alpha   90.00
_cell.angle_beta   90.00
_cell.angle_gamma   90.00
#
_symmetry.space_group_name_H-M   'P 1'
#
loop_
_entity.id
_entity.type
_entity.pdbx_description
1 polymer ?
#
loop_
_entity_poly.entity_id
_entity_poly.type
_entity_poly.pdbx_seq_one_letter_code
_entity_poly.pdbx_strand_id
1 'polypeptide(L)'
;MTKATFEDTSSSEVRALLGTLTLSAAMKDNHLSTEELFESTFSETRYVAVMSRDRFAFLIRCLRFDDKAIRVSLSQEDPFIPIRKIWGLFITQCKLNYTPGEHVTIDD
;
A
#
# COMPACT_ATOMS: atom_id res chain seq x y z
N MET A 1 -1.81 11.69 -19.96
CA MET A 1 -1.41 11.91 -18.55
C MET A 1 -1.06 13.37 -18.36
N THR A 2 -1.56 14.00 -17.29
CA THR A 2 -1.38 15.43 -17.02
C THR A 2 -0.26 15.65 -16.00
N LYS A 3 0.21 16.90 -15.86
CA LYS A 3 1.22 17.26 -14.83
C LYS A 3 0.78 16.80 -13.43
N ALA A 4 -0.50 16.97 -13.10
CA ALA A 4 -1.08 16.57 -11.82
C ALA A 4 -0.91 15.08 -11.48
N THR A 5 -0.81 14.19 -12.49
CA THR A 5 -0.59 12.75 -12.27
C THR A 5 0.76 12.46 -11.61
N PHE A 6 1.76 13.31 -11.82
CA PHE A 6 3.17 13.08 -11.45
C PHE A 6 3.66 13.98 -10.31
N GLU A 7 2.76 14.69 -9.63
CA GLU A 7 3.11 15.54 -8.49
C GLU A 7 3.53 14.72 -7.27
N ASP A 8 4.17 15.36 -6.30
CA ASP A 8 4.60 14.71 -5.06
C ASP A 8 3.41 14.16 -4.25
N THR A 9 3.68 13.14 -3.45
CA THR A 9 2.67 12.42 -2.67
C THR A 9 2.51 13.02 -1.28
N SER A 10 1.27 13.29 -0.87
CA SER A 10 0.95 13.77 0.49
C SER A 10 0.52 12.62 1.41
N SER A 11 0.57 12.84 2.73
CA SER A 11 0.09 11.84 3.70
C SER A 11 -1.40 11.50 3.53
N SER A 12 -2.23 12.49 3.17
CA SER A 12 -3.65 12.27 2.86
C SER A 12 -3.84 11.38 1.65
N GLU A 13 -2.99 11.53 0.63
CA GLU A 13 -3.04 10.70 -0.57
C GLU A 13 -2.58 9.27 -0.30
N VAL A 14 -1.58 9.06 0.55
CA VAL A 14 -1.21 7.70 1.02
C VAL A 14 -2.38 7.04 1.74
N ARG A 15 -3.09 7.77 2.62
CA ARG A 15 -4.28 7.24 3.30
C ARG A 15 -5.40 6.94 2.31
N ALA A 16 -5.62 7.80 1.32
CA ALA A 16 -6.59 7.59 0.26
C ALA A 16 -6.27 6.33 -0.55
N LEU A 17 -5.00 6.12 -0.92
CA LEU A 17 -4.52 4.91 -1.60
C LEU A 17 -4.78 3.64 -0.78
N LEU A 18 -4.45 3.66 0.51
CA LEU A 18 -4.72 2.55 1.42
C LEU A 18 -6.22 2.28 1.56
N GLY A 19 -7.04 3.34 1.59
CA GLY A 19 -8.50 3.25 1.55
C GLY A 19 -9.01 2.56 0.29
N THR A 20 -8.50 2.94 -0.88
CA THR A 20 -8.81 2.31 -2.17
C THR A 20 -8.46 0.81 -2.16
N LEU A 21 -7.28 0.44 -1.65
CA LEU A 21 -6.85 -0.97 -1.55
C LEU A 21 -7.69 -1.78 -0.54
N THR A 22 -8.09 -1.15 0.56
CA THR A 22 -8.96 -1.79 1.55
C THR A 22 -10.35 -2.03 0.98
N LEU A 23 -10.87 -1.06 0.22
CA LEU A 23 -12.16 -1.18 -0.46
C LEU A 23 -12.14 -2.29 -1.53
N SER A 24 -11.08 -2.37 -2.35
CA SER A 24 -11.00 -3.42 -3.38
C SER A 24 -10.95 -4.83 -2.76
N ALA A 25 -10.30 -4.99 -1.62
CA ALA A 25 -10.32 -6.23 -0.86
C ALA A 25 -11.74 -6.56 -0.32
N ALA A 26 -12.45 -5.56 0.23
CA ALA A 26 -13.80 -5.74 0.75
C ALA A 26 -14.81 -6.12 -0.35
N MET A 27 -14.65 -5.55 -1.55
CA MET A 27 -15.50 -5.84 -2.71
C MET A 27 -15.10 -7.12 -3.46
N LYS A 28 -13.93 -7.71 -3.14
CA LYS A 28 -13.31 -8.82 -3.88
C LYS A 28 -12.97 -8.48 -5.34
N ASP A 29 -12.71 -7.20 -5.59
CA ASP A 29 -12.34 -6.66 -6.90
C ASP A 29 -10.80 -6.65 -7.08
N ASN A 30 -10.04 -7.20 -6.14
CA ASN A 30 -8.57 -7.08 -6.07
C ASN A 30 -7.81 -7.77 -7.22
N HIS A 31 -8.51 -8.55 -8.05
CA HIS A 31 -7.98 -9.17 -9.26
C HIS A 31 -8.46 -8.50 -10.56
N LEU A 32 -9.36 -7.51 -10.48
CA LEU A 32 -9.77 -6.73 -11.64
C LEU A 32 -8.62 -5.85 -12.11
N SER A 33 -8.59 -5.59 -13.41
CA SER A 33 -7.66 -4.61 -13.98
C SER A 33 -7.95 -3.21 -13.43
N THR A 34 -6.94 -2.33 -13.44
CA THR A 34 -7.17 -0.93 -13.06
C THR A 34 -8.13 -0.21 -14.00
N GLU A 35 -8.25 -0.70 -15.24
CA GLU A 35 -9.22 -0.26 -16.23
C GLU A 35 -10.64 -0.53 -15.73
N GLU A 36 -10.94 -1.78 -15.37
CA GLU A 36 -12.27 -2.18 -14.86
C GLU A 36 -12.56 -1.56 -13.50
N LEU A 37 -11.57 -1.52 -12.61
CA LEU A 37 -11.71 -0.98 -11.27
C LEU A 37 -12.07 0.51 -11.28
N PHE A 38 -11.57 1.28 -12.24
CA PHE A 38 -11.85 2.71 -12.36
C PHE A 38 -12.86 3.05 -13.47
N GLU A 39 -13.49 2.05 -14.07
CA GLU A 39 -14.55 2.24 -15.06
C GLU A 39 -15.87 2.52 -14.34
N SER A 40 -16.48 3.66 -14.67
CA SER A 40 -17.67 4.14 -13.97
C SER A 40 -18.92 3.29 -14.26
N THR A 41 -18.90 2.55 -15.37
CA THR A 41 -19.99 1.63 -15.71
C THR A 41 -20.04 0.40 -14.79
N PHE A 42 -18.90 -0.07 -14.29
CA PHE A 42 -18.79 -1.27 -13.46
C PHE A 42 -18.71 -0.95 -11.96
N SER A 43 -17.95 0.09 -11.63
CA SER A 43 -17.62 0.43 -10.24
C SER A 43 -18.36 1.66 -9.71
N GLU A 44 -19.29 2.18 -10.51
CA GLU A 44 -19.96 3.46 -10.28
C GLU A 44 -18.93 4.56 -10.00
N THR A 45 -19.08 5.29 -8.90
CA THR A 45 -18.16 6.36 -8.52
C THR A 45 -17.15 5.94 -7.46
N ARG A 46 -17.16 4.68 -6.99
CA ARG A 46 -16.47 4.25 -5.77
C ARG A 46 -14.97 4.55 -5.78
N TYR A 47 -14.27 4.20 -6.86
CA TYR A 47 -12.82 4.36 -6.95
C TYR A 47 -12.41 5.70 -7.59
N VAL A 48 -13.16 6.15 -8.61
CA VAL A 48 -12.91 7.42 -9.30
C VAL A 48 -13.16 8.66 -8.44
N ALA A 49 -14.03 8.56 -7.41
CA ALA A 49 -14.26 9.64 -6.46
C ALA A 49 -13.06 9.91 -5.54
N VAL A 50 -12.14 8.94 -5.40
CA VAL A 50 -10.96 9.08 -4.53
C VAL A 50 -9.78 9.68 -5.29
N MET A 51 -9.45 9.13 -6.45
CA MET A 51 -8.36 9.58 -7.31
C MET A 51 -8.55 9.09 -8.75
N SER A 52 -7.82 9.66 -9.70
CA SER A 52 -7.82 9.13 -11.07
C SER A 52 -7.09 7.80 -11.18
N ARG A 53 -7.50 6.95 -12.13
CA ARG A 53 -6.81 5.68 -12.46
C ARG A 53 -5.32 5.89 -12.70
N ASP A 54 -4.98 6.90 -13.50
CA ASP A 54 -3.59 7.20 -13.85
C ASP A 54 -2.76 7.59 -12.62
N ARG A 55 -3.34 8.32 -11.65
CA ARG A 55 -2.68 8.65 -10.39
C ARG A 55 -2.50 7.41 -9.51
N PHE A 56 -3.53 6.57 -9.38
CA PHE A 56 -3.42 5.28 -8.68
C PHE A 56 -2.29 4.42 -9.25
N ALA A 57 -2.26 4.23 -10.57
CA ALA A 57 -1.24 3.44 -11.26
C ALA A 57 0.17 4.05 -11.13
N PHE A 58 0.29 5.38 -11.08
CA PHE A 58 1.57 6.05 -10.80
C PHE A 58 2.04 5.78 -9.37
N LEU A 59 1.18 6.00 -8.37
CA LEU A 59 1.52 5.81 -6.96
C LEU A 59 1.94 4.36 -6.64
N ILE A 60 1.19 3.37 -7.13
CA ILE A 60 1.50 1.94 -6.92
C ILE A 60 2.90 1.59 -7.44
N ARG A 61 3.31 2.13 -8.60
CA ARG A 61 4.65 1.88 -9.16
C ARG A 61 5.77 2.60 -8.40
N CYS A 62 5.45 3.74 -7.78
CA CYS A 62 6.42 4.63 -7.14
C CYS A 62 6.57 4.44 -5.63
N LEU A 63 5.70 3.66 -4.98
CA LEU A 63 5.74 3.44 -3.53
C LEU A 63 7.07 2.81 -3.08
N ARG A 64 7.74 3.40 -2.09
CA ARG A 64 9.00 2.93 -1.50
C ARG A 64 8.93 3.06 0.02
N PHE A 65 9.68 2.21 0.73
CA PHE A 65 9.64 2.11 2.20
C PHE A 65 11.02 2.21 2.86
N ASP A 66 12.01 2.64 2.09
CA ASP A 66 13.41 2.77 2.49
C ASP A 66 14.07 3.97 1.81
N ASP A 67 15.31 4.24 2.20
CA ASP A 67 16.16 5.25 1.56
C ASP A 67 17.11 4.56 0.56
N LYS A 68 16.97 4.92 -0.72
CA LYS A 68 17.79 4.38 -1.81
C LYS A 68 19.29 4.67 -1.63
N ALA A 69 19.66 5.77 -0.99
CA ALA A 69 21.06 6.18 -0.82
C ALA A 69 21.85 5.19 0.04
N ILE A 70 21.21 4.56 1.03
CA ILE A 70 21.84 3.62 1.96
C ILE A 70 21.50 2.15 1.66
N ARG A 71 20.59 1.90 0.70
CA ARG A 71 20.16 0.54 0.36
C ARG A 71 21.34 -0.36 -0.03
N VAL A 72 22.24 0.13 -0.88
CA VAL A 72 23.34 -0.69 -1.42
C VAL A 72 24.27 -1.21 -0.33
N SER A 73 24.59 -0.40 0.68
CA SER A 73 25.44 -0.83 1.79
C SER A 73 24.72 -1.80 2.71
N LEU A 74 23.43 -1.58 2.99
CA LEU A 74 22.68 -2.40 3.94
C LEU A 74 22.18 -3.73 3.34
N SER A 75 21.89 -3.77 2.03
CA SER A 75 21.35 -4.97 1.36
C SER A 75 22.34 -6.13 1.30
N GLN A 76 23.64 -5.88 1.47
CA GLN A 76 24.63 -6.95 1.57
C GLN A 76 24.47 -7.77 2.87
N GLU A 77 23.98 -7.14 3.93
CA GLU A 77 23.79 -7.75 5.24
C GLU A 77 22.36 -8.28 5.43
N ASP A 78 21.37 -7.58 4.87
CA ASP A 78 19.96 -7.92 5.00
C ASP A 78 19.18 -7.74 3.68
N PRO A 79 18.78 -8.83 3.00
CA PRO A 79 17.99 -8.75 1.77
C PRO A 79 16.61 -8.08 1.97
N PHE A 80 16.11 -8.01 3.20
CA PHE A 80 14.80 -7.45 3.53
C PHE A 80 14.80 -5.93 3.79
N ILE A 81 15.96 -5.28 3.66
CA ILE A 81 16.14 -3.83 3.90
C ILE A 81 15.08 -2.94 3.24
N PRO A 82 14.61 -3.18 1.99
CA PRO A 82 13.62 -2.30 1.36
C PRO A 82 12.32 -2.12 2.14
N ILE A 83 11.98 -3.05 3.03
CA ILE A 83 10.76 -3.00 3.87
C ILE A 83 11.04 -3.20 5.37
N ARG A 84 12.29 -3.45 5.77
CA ARG A 84 12.70 -3.76 7.15
C ARG A 84 12.15 -2.78 8.18
N LYS A 85 12.27 -1.47 7.91
CA LYS A 85 11.83 -0.42 8.84
C LYS A 85 10.32 -0.47 9.08
N ILE A 86 9.52 -0.51 8.01
CA ILE A 86 8.06 -0.54 8.12
C ILE A 86 7.58 -1.84 8.74
N TRP A 87 8.18 -2.98 8.39
CA TRP A 87 7.88 -4.26 9.01
C TRP A 87 8.14 -4.24 10.53
N GLY A 88 9.30 -3.71 10.95
CA GLY A 88 9.63 -3.59 12.37
C GLY A 88 8.62 -2.73 13.14
N LEU A 89 8.24 -1.58 12.57
CA LEU A 89 7.20 -0.71 13.14
C LEU A 89 5.85 -1.43 13.24
N PHE A 90 5.45 -2.14 12.19
CA PHE A 90 4.19 -2.89 12.14
C PHE A 90 4.14 -3.99 13.22
N ILE A 91 5.14 -4.87 13.27
CA ILE A 91 5.20 -5.96 14.26
C ILE A 91 5.25 -5.43 15.69
N THR A 92 5.96 -4.32 15.92
CA THR A 92 6.00 -3.66 17.23
C THR A 92 4.61 -3.25 17.67
N GLN A 93 3.82 -2.64 16.77
CA GLN A 93 2.44 -2.26 17.08
C GLN A 93 1.54 -3.47 17.32
N CYS A 94 1.67 -4.56 16.57
CA CYS A 94 0.90 -5.79 16.83
C CYS A 94 1.14 -6.34 18.24
N LYS A 95 2.40 -6.35 18.69
CA LYS A 95 2.78 -6.86 20.02
C LYS A 95 2.30 -5.96 21.16
N LEU A 96 2.29 -4.64 20.96
CA LEU A 96 1.93 -3.69 22.02
C LEU A 96 0.43 -3.57 22.25
N ASN A 97 -0.39 -3.84 21.23
CA ASN A 97 -1.83 -3.59 21.28
C ASN A 97 -2.68 -4.82 21.66
N TYR A 98 -2.05 -5.95 21.99
CA TYR A 98 -2.76 -7.16 22.38
C TYR A 98 -1.93 -8.03 23.34
N THR A 99 -2.58 -8.59 24.36
CA THR A 99 -1.99 -9.60 25.25
C THR A 99 -2.64 -10.95 24.94
N PRO A 100 -1.88 -11.96 24.47
CA PRO A 100 -2.46 -13.26 24.15
C PRO A 100 -2.92 -14.01 25.40
N GLY A 101 -3.90 -14.90 25.22
CA GLY A 101 -4.28 -15.88 26.23
C GLY A 101 -3.28 -17.05 26.30
N GLU A 102 -3.65 -18.08 27.04
CA GLU A 102 -2.79 -19.25 27.30
C GLU A 102 -2.44 -20.06 26.05
N HIS A 103 -3.38 -20.16 25.11
CA HIS A 103 -3.24 -21.02 23.94
C HIS A 103 -2.90 -20.19 22.70
N VAL A 104 -1.73 -20.45 22.13
CA VAL A 104 -1.23 -19.81 20.90
C VAL A 104 -0.76 -20.87 19.92
N THR A 105 -0.83 -20.55 18.63
CA THR A 105 -0.42 -21.43 17.54
C THR A 105 0.56 -20.71 16.62
N ILE A 106 1.52 -21.45 16.07
CA ILE A 106 2.47 -21.00 15.05
C ILE A 106 2.28 -21.91 13.83
N ASP A 107 2.13 -21.30 12.66
CA ASP A 107 1.94 -21.96 11.35
C ASP A 107 2.54 -21.06 10.26
N ASP A 108 2.79 -21.60 9.07
CA ASP A 108 3.42 -20.90 7.92
C ASP A 108 2.45 -20.68 6.74
#